data_AF-A0A162NMB0-F1
#
_entry.id   AF-A0A162NMB0-F1
#
_cell.length_a   1.000
_cell.length_b   1.000
_cell.length_c   1.000
_cell.angle_alpha   90.00
_cell.angle_beta   90.00
_cell.angle_gamma   90.00
#
_symmetry.space_group_name_H-M   'P 1'
#
loop_
_entity.id
_entity.type
_entity.pdbx_description
1 polymer ?
#
loop_
_entity_poly.entity_id
_entity_poly.type
_entity_poly.pdbx_seq_one_letter_code
_entity_poly.pdbx_strand_id
1 'polypeptide(L)'
;MPDVLVKNSIHQYKLPYCWTLFQLCIYRLKSKPNVVMKLFLSIAGLFMQINAFSQAVKDPIEVTIDLHKKLVQEIDYELPIRKQKLQSKGNNMVFIEFSVDTFKVERLIAKWIELDYSDIGMRSAISEATKLYDNLLNKYYKKLLFQLNEEDKKVLISAQKAWLSFRDNEIKLVETIAKEKYSGGGTSRLLTEDMAYFNLLKCRTIVLFEHYYGTMQVE
;
A
#
# COMPACT_ATOMS: atom_id res chain seq x y z
N MET A 1 -23.28 -5.63 40.32
CA MET A 1 -23.22 -6.81 41.21
C MET A 1 -24.03 -7.93 40.58
N PRO A 2 -23.60 -9.20 40.63
CA PRO A 2 -22.61 -9.79 41.54
C PRO A 2 -21.17 -9.62 40.98
N ASP A 3 -20.14 -9.23 41.72
CA ASP A 3 -19.59 -9.66 43.02
C ASP A 3 -19.19 -11.14 43.09
N VAL A 4 -18.00 -11.43 42.54
CA VAL A 4 -17.12 -12.46 43.08
C VAL A 4 -15.71 -11.88 43.22
N LEU A 5 -15.38 -11.65 44.48
CA LEU A 5 -14.10 -11.20 45.03
C LEU A 5 -13.05 -12.30 44.89
N VAL A 6 -11.97 -12.04 44.15
CA VAL A 6 -10.73 -12.80 44.30
C VAL A 6 -9.86 -12.08 45.33
N LYS A 7 -9.79 -12.68 46.52
CA LYS A 7 -8.94 -12.26 47.64
C LYS A 7 -7.46 -12.48 47.33
N ASN A 8 -6.69 -11.41 47.51
CA ASN A 8 -5.33 -11.31 48.04
C ASN A 8 -4.44 -12.57 48.08
N SER A 9 -3.35 -12.54 47.33
CA SER A 9 -2.02 -12.78 47.90
C SER A 9 -0.96 -11.95 47.16
N ILE A 10 -0.68 -10.76 47.70
CA ILE A 10 0.52 -10.01 47.34
C ILE A 10 1.68 -10.70 48.06
N HIS A 11 2.34 -11.63 47.37
CA HIS A 11 3.69 -12.00 47.77
C HIS A 11 4.60 -10.81 47.47
N GLN A 12 4.91 -10.06 48.53
CA GLN A 12 6.04 -9.14 48.55
C GLN A 12 7.34 -9.94 48.32
N TYR A 13 7.75 -10.05 47.05
CA TYR A 13 9.14 -10.38 46.75
C TYR A 13 9.99 -9.14 47.05
N LYS A 14 10.47 -9.05 48.30
CA LYS A 14 11.63 -8.22 48.61
C LYS A 14 12.80 -8.77 47.78
N LEU A 15 13.23 -8.02 46.77
CA LEU A 15 14.48 -8.24 46.05
C LEU A 15 15.57 -7.34 46.67
N PRO A 16 16.31 -7.77 47.71
CA PRO A 16 17.41 -6.96 48.26
C PRO A 16 18.69 -7.05 47.43
N TYR A 17 18.71 -7.81 46.32
CA TYR A 17 19.94 -8.15 45.58
C TYR A 17 20.18 -7.33 44.30
N CYS A 18 19.23 -6.53 43.83
CA CYS A 18 19.39 -5.80 42.57
C CYS A 18 20.23 -4.52 42.74
N TRP A 19 20.15 -3.87 43.91
CA TRP A 19 20.91 -2.63 44.18
C TRP A 19 22.39 -2.89 44.45
N THR A 20 22.76 -4.01 45.06
CA THR A 20 24.17 -4.35 45.33
C THR A 20 24.89 -4.85 44.08
N LEU A 21 24.22 -5.57 43.18
CA LEU A 21 24.79 -5.96 41.88
C LEU A 21 24.98 -4.76 40.94
N PHE A 22 24.07 -3.78 40.96
CA PHE A 22 24.22 -2.54 40.18
C PHE A 22 25.38 -1.68 40.70
N GLN A 23 25.54 -1.56 42.03
CA GLN A 23 26.68 -0.87 42.66
C GLN A 23 28.02 -1.57 42.40
N LEU A 24 28.07 -2.91 42.46
CA LEU A 24 29.26 -3.69 42.12
C LEU A 24 29.64 -3.59 40.64
N CYS A 25 28.66 -3.55 39.72
CA CYS A 25 28.91 -3.33 38.29
C CYS A 25 29.49 -1.93 38.02
N ILE A 26 28.97 -0.88 38.66
CA ILE A 26 29.51 0.49 38.53
C ILE A 26 30.91 0.59 39.13
N TYR A 27 31.18 -0.06 40.27
CA TYR A 27 32.49 -0.03 40.91
C TYR A 27 33.56 -0.80 40.10
N ARG A 28 33.21 -1.95 39.52
CA ARG A 28 34.11 -2.72 38.63
C ARG A 28 34.39 -1.98 37.33
N LEU A 29 33.42 -1.24 36.80
CA LEU A 29 33.60 -0.36 35.64
C LEU A 29 34.55 0.81 35.94
N LYS A 30 34.46 1.45 37.12
CA LYS A 30 35.42 2.48 37.56
C LYS A 30 36.87 1.98 37.67
N SER A 31 37.07 0.69 37.97
CA SER A 31 38.42 0.08 38.09
C SER A 31 39.12 -0.20 36.75
N LYS A 32 38.42 -0.06 35.62
CA LYS A 32 38.95 -0.30 34.28
C LYS A 32 38.56 0.85 33.34
N PRO A 33 39.25 2.00 33.41
CA PRO A 33 38.91 3.20 32.64
C PRO A 33 38.83 2.94 31.13
N ASN A 34 39.65 2.01 30.62
CA ASN A 34 39.64 1.60 29.21
C ASN A 34 38.35 0.89 28.77
N VAL A 35 37.62 0.21 29.67
CA VAL A 35 36.36 -0.49 29.34
C VAL A 35 35.20 0.51 29.33
N VAL A 36 35.17 1.44 30.28
CA VAL A 36 34.17 2.51 30.34
C VAL A 36 34.31 3.46 29.15
N MET A 37 35.54 3.84 28.80
CA MET A 37 35.82 4.66 27.63
C MET A 37 35.41 3.97 26.32
N LYS A 38 35.70 2.66 26.18
CA LYS A 38 35.24 1.88 25.01
C LYS A 38 33.72 1.78 24.92
N LEU A 39 33.02 1.55 26.04
CA LEU A 39 31.57 1.50 26.07
C LEU A 39 30.93 2.86 25.72
N PHE A 40 31.49 3.96 26.25
CA PHE A 40 31.06 5.32 25.88
C PHE A 40 31.31 5.63 24.40
N LEU A 41 32.47 5.25 23.86
CA LEU A 41 32.79 5.43 22.45
C LEU A 41 31.89 4.56 21.55
N SER A 42 31.53 3.34 21.96
CA SER A 42 30.58 2.49 21.22
C SER A 42 29.17 3.05 21.22
N ILE A 43 28.68 3.58 22.35
CA ILE A 43 27.36 4.22 22.43
C ILE A 43 27.36 5.53 21.63
N ALA A 44 28.41 6.36 21.72
CA ALA A 44 28.54 7.58 20.92
C ALA A 44 28.61 7.28 19.42
N GLY A 45 29.28 6.20 19.01
CA GLY A 45 29.30 5.72 17.63
C GLY A 45 27.91 5.29 17.14
N LEU A 46 27.12 4.62 17.98
CA LEU A 46 25.72 4.28 17.70
C LEU A 46 24.85 5.54 17.53
N PHE A 47 25.03 6.57 18.37
CA PHE A 47 24.31 7.84 18.22
C PHE A 47 24.72 8.64 16.96
N MET A 48 25.99 8.57 16.54
CA MET A 48 26.44 9.19 15.28
C MET A 48 25.87 8.49 14.04
N GLN A 49 25.61 7.18 14.10
CA GLN A 49 24.97 6.46 12.99
C GLN A 49 23.49 6.82 12.81
N ILE A 50 22.77 7.20 13.88
CA ILE A 50 21.36 7.60 13.78
C ILE A 50 21.21 8.96 13.07
N ASN A 51 22.15 9.89 13.27
CA ASN A 51 22.12 11.21 12.63
C ASN A 51 22.44 11.17 11.12
N ALA A 52 23.15 10.13 10.65
CA ALA A 52 23.46 9.97 9.23
C ALA A 52 22.24 9.55 8.37
N PHE A 53 21.19 8.99 8.98
CA PHE A 53 19.95 8.62 8.27
C PHE A 53 18.94 9.77 8.15
N SER A 54 19.15 10.89 8.84
CA SER A 54 18.21 12.02 8.82
C SER A 54 18.47 13.04 7.70
N GLN A 55 19.57 12.91 6.95
CA GLN A 55 19.98 13.92 5.97
C GLN A 55 19.97 13.33 4.55
N ALA A 56 18.82 13.45 3.85
CA ALA A 56 18.68 13.53 2.39
C ALA A 56 17.25 13.24 1.88
N VAL A 57 16.22 13.19 2.73
CA VAL A 57 14.84 13.13 2.22
C VAL A 57 14.49 14.50 1.66
N LYS A 58 14.35 14.60 0.33
CA LYS A 58 13.88 15.83 -0.32
C LYS A 58 12.45 16.09 0.15
N ASP A 59 12.11 17.35 0.37
CA ASP A 59 10.73 17.73 0.70
C ASP A 59 9.76 17.25 -0.39
N PRO A 60 8.54 16.84 -0.02
CA PRO A 60 7.54 16.40 -0.99
C PRO A 60 7.18 17.54 -1.94
N ILE A 61 7.12 17.23 -3.23
CA ILE A 61 6.80 18.16 -4.31
C ILE A 61 5.37 17.88 -4.76
N GLU A 62 4.45 18.77 -4.38
CA GLU A 62 3.05 18.69 -4.81
C GLU A 62 2.93 18.55 -6.33
N VAL A 63 2.19 17.53 -6.78
CA VAL A 63 1.99 17.26 -8.20
C VAL A 63 0.90 18.18 -8.74
N THR A 64 1.32 19.31 -9.29
CA THR A 64 0.45 20.25 -10.00
C THR A 64 -0.09 19.65 -11.30
N ILE A 65 -1.12 20.27 -11.88
CA ILE A 65 -1.72 19.86 -13.16
C ILE A 65 -0.66 19.75 -14.28
N ASP A 66 0.29 20.68 -14.34
CA ASP A 66 1.32 20.67 -15.39
C ASP A 66 2.39 19.62 -15.13
N LEU A 67 2.73 19.37 -13.87
CA LEU A 67 3.63 18.26 -13.52
C LEU A 67 2.97 16.92 -13.81
N HIS A 68 1.69 16.75 -13.48
CA HIS A 68 0.89 15.58 -13.83
C HIS A 68 0.91 15.32 -15.35
N LYS A 69 0.66 16.35 -16.17
CA LYS A 69 0.75 16.24 -17.64
C LYS A 69 2.13 15.80 -18.11
N LYS A 70 3.20 16.35 -17.54
CA LYS A 70 4.59 15.95 -17.86
C LYS A 70 4.85 14.48 -17.51
N LEU A 71 4.41 14.03 -16.34
CA LEU A 71 4.52 12.62 -15.95
C LEU A 71 3.80 11.70 -16.93
N VAL A 72 2.57 12.06 -17.33
CA VAL A 72 1.82 11.28 -18.32
C VAL A 72 2.55 11.24 -19.67
N GLN A 73 3.10 12.36 -20.14
CA GLN A 73 3.88 12.41 -21.37
C GLN A 73 5.13 11.53 -21.30
N GLU A 74 5.91 11.61 -20.21
CA GLU A 74 7.07 10.73 -19.98
C GLU A 74 6.68 9.26 -20.06
N ILE A 75 5.60 8.88 -19.40
CA ILE A 75 5.12 7.49 -19.39
C ILE A 75 4.67 7.06 -20.79
N ASP A 76 4.00 7.94 -21.54
CA ASP A 76 3.57 7.65 -22.91
C ASP A 76 4.76 7.37 -23.84
N TYR A 77 5.92 7.97 -23.61
CA TYR A 77 7.16 7.61 -24.31
C TYR A 77 7.74 6.24 -23.89
N GLU A 78 7.49 5.78 -22.67
CA GLU A 78 7.91 4.45 -22.18
C GLU A 78 7.05 3.30 -22.79
N LEU A 79 5.80 3.57 -23.20
CA LEU A 79 4.84 2.52 -23.61
C LEU A 79 5.27 1.74 -24.86
N PRO A 80 5.75 2.35 -25.97
CA PRO A 80 6.16 1.61 -27.16
C PRO A 80 7.33 0.65 -26.88
N ILE A 81 8.29 1.08 -26.06
CA ILE A 81 9.45 0.27 -25.67
C ILE A 81 8.99 -0.95 -24.87
N ARG A 82 8.08 -0.73 -23.91
CA ARG A 82 7.47 -1.82 -23.13
C ARG A 82 6.70 -2.78 -24.03
N LYS A 83 5.88 -2.27 -24.95
CA LYS A 83 5.12 -3.07 -25.91
C LYS A 83 6.05 -3.94 -26.77
N GLN A 84 7.09 -3.35 -27.35
CA GLN A 84 8.08 -4.07 -28.16
C GLN A 84 8.79 -5.16 -27.35
N LYS A 85 9.19 -4.86 -26.11
CA LYS A 85 9.79 -5.85 -25.20
C LYS A 85 8.85 -7.03 -24.94
N LEU A 86 7.57 -6.78 -24.72
CA LEU A 86 6.59 -7.86 -24.52
C LEU A 86 6.34 -8.66 -25.80
N GLN A 87 6.32 -8.02 -26.97
CA GLN A 87 6.20 -8.67 -28.28
C GLN A 87 7.41 -9.58 -28.56
N SER A 88 8.64 -9.11 -28.29
CA SER A 88 9.86 -9.91 -28.48
C SER A 88 9.92 -11.18 -27.63
N LYS A 89 9.13 -11.25 -26.57
CA LYS A 89 8.98 -12.43 -25.69
C LYS A 89 7.89 -13.39 -26.15
N GLY A 90 7.23 -13.14 -27.29
CA GLY A 90 6.15 -13.99 -27.80
C GLY A 90 4.85 -13.90 -27.00
N ASN A 91 4.63 -12.83 -26.23
CA ASN A 91 3.38 -12.67 -25.49
C ASN A 91 2.19 -12.44 -26.42
N ASN A 92 1.02 -12.95 -26.03
CA ASN A 92 -0.24 -12.73 -26.75
C ASN A 92 -0.62 -11.23 -26.76
N MET A 93 -1.22 -10.76 -27.87
CA MET A 93 -1.58 -9.35 -28.05
C MET A 93 -2.55 -8.80 -27.00
N VAL A 94 -3.50 -9.62 -26.53
CA VAL A 94 -4.44 -9.26 -25.45
C VAL A 94 -3.70 -9.07 -24.12
N PHE A 95 -2.76 -9.96 -23.81
CA PHE A 95 -1.91 -9.82 -22.64
C PHE A 95 -1.00 -8.58 -22.74
N ILE A 96 -0.45 -8.29 -23.92
CA ILE A 96 0.36 -7.09 -24.17
C ILE A 96 -0.46 -5.83 -23.92
N GLU A 97 -1.69 -5.76 -24.44
CA GLU A 97 -2.59 -4.62 -24.23
C GLU A 97 -2.82 -4.38 -22.72
N PHE A 98 -3.20 -5.42 -21.98
CA PHE A 98 -3.42 -5.32 -20.53
C PHE A 98 -2.15 -4.92 -19.77
N SER A 99 -1.01 -5.47 -20.14
CA SER A 99 0.28 -5.16 -19.53
C SER A 99 0.76 -3.73 -19.80
N VAL A 100 0.31 -3.10 -20.89
CA VAL A 100 0.61 -1.70 -21.23
C VAL A 100 -0.35 -0.77 -20.50
N ASP A 101 -1.65 -1.09 -20.52
CA ASP A 101 -2.70 -0.35 -19.83
C ASP A 101 -2.42 -0.23 -18.32
N THR A 102 -2.19 -1.36 -17.66
CA THR A 102 -1.92 -1.40 -16.21
C THR A 102 -0.60 -0.74 -15.87
N PHE A 103 0.43 -0.92 -16.70
CA PHE A 103 1.71 -0.27 -16.51
C PHE A 103 1.60 1.25 -16.53
N LYS A 104 0.77 1.84 -17.40
CA LYS A 104 0.57 3.29 -17.43
C LYS A 104 0.08 3.80 -16.07
N VAL A 105 -0.90 3.13 -15.48
CA VAL A 105 -1.47 3.52 -14.17
C VAL A 105 -0.45 3.30 -13.05
N GLU A 106 0.16 2.12 -13.00
CA GLU A 106 1.12 1.75 -11.95
C GLU A 106 2.40 2.60 -11.98
N ARG A 107 2.85 2.98 -13.18
CA ARG A 107 4.01 3.86 -13.36
C ARG A 107 3.70 5.29 -12.94
N LEU A 108 2.48 5.77 -13.22
CA LEU A 108 2.04 7.10 -12.82
C LEU A 108 1.98 7.23 -11.30
N ILE A 109 1.33 6.29 -10.60
CA ILE A 109 1.24 6.33 -9.13
C ILE A 109 2.62 6.25 -8.47
N ALA A 110 3.52 5.41 -9.01
CA ALA A 110 4.86 5.27 -8.47
C ALA A 110 5.63 6.59 -8.58
N LYS A 111 5.64 7.21 -9.77
CA LYS A 111 6.27 8.52 -9.99
C LYS A 111 5.63 9.63 -9.15
N TRP A 112 4.31 9.60 -8.98
CA TRP A 112 3.60 10.59 -8.14
C TRP A 112 4.03 10.46 -6.68
N ILE A 113 4.01 9.25 -6.11
CA ILE A 113 4.39 9.01 -4.70
C ILE A 113 5.89 9.28 -4.47
N GLU A 114 6.74 9.03 -5.46
CA GLU A 114 8.17 9.42 -5.41
C GLU A 114 8.37 10.94 -5.29
N LEU A 115 7.48 11.73 -5.92
CA LEU A 115 7.51 13.19 -5.83
C LEU A 115 6.87 13.69 -4.55
N ASP A 116 5.71 13.17 -4.19
CA ASP A 116 4.92 13.57 -3.03
C ASP A 116 4.53 12.36 -2.19
N TYR A 117 5.40 12.04 -1.24
CA TYR A 117 5.19 10.97 -0.27
C TYR A 117 4.38 11.44 0.96
N SER A 118 3.84 12.66 0.96
CA SER A 118 2.93 13.09 2.03
C SER A 118 1.61 12.31 1.96
N ASP A 119 0.89 12.21 3.07
CA ASP A 119 -0.44 11.56 3.07
C ASP A 119 -1.39 12.19 2.05
N ILE A 120 -1.31 13.50 1.83
CA ILE A 120 -2.13 14.22 0.83
C ILE A 120 -1.71 13.84 -0.59
N GLY A 121 -0.41 13.79 -0.85
CA GLY A 121 0.16 13.35 -2.13
C GLY A 121 -0.23 11.92 -2.48
N MET A 122 -0.05 11.00 -1.53
CA MET A 122 -0.42 9.59 -1.70
C MET A 122 -1.92 9.42 -1.96
N ARG A 123 -2.78 10.11 -1.21
CA ARG A 123 -4.23 10.08 -1.45
C ARG A 123 -4.61 10.63 -2.82
N SER A 124 -3.96 11.70 -3.27
CA SER A 124 -4.17 12.25 -4.61
C SER A 124 -3.77 11.26 -5.70
N ALA A 125 -2.61 10.60 -5.54
CA ALA A 125 -2.14 9.57 -6.45
C ALA A 125 -3.11 8.37 -6.50
N ILE A 126 -3.58 7.88 -5.35
CA ILE A 126 -4.54 6.77 -5.26
C ILE A 126 -5.89 7.16 -5.86
N SER A 127 -6.37 8.39 -5.62
CA SER A 127 -7.61 8.90 -6.22
C SER A 127 -7.53 8.90 -7.74
N GLU A 128 -6.42 9.34 -8.31
CA GLU A 128 -6.21 9.30 -9.77
C GLU A 128 -6.14 7.87 -10.29
N ALA A 129 -5.38 7.00 -9.61
CA ALA A 129 -5.29 5.58 -9.94
C ALA A 129 -6.65 4.89 -9.95
N THR A 130 -7.51 5.23 -8.98
CA THR A 130 -8.86 4.71 -8.83
C THR A 130 -9.70 5.05 -10.06
N LYS A 131 -9.66 6.30 -10.54
CA LYS A 131 -10.36 6.71 -11.77
C LYS A 131 -9.83 5.97 -13.00
N LEU A 132 -8.50 5.82 -13.10
CA LEU A 132 -7.88 5.12 -14.22
C LEU A 132 -8.24 3.63 -14.23
N TYR A 133 -8.25 2.97 -13.07
CA TYR A 133 -8.69 1.58 -12.96
C TYR A 133 -10.20 1.42 -13.19
N ASP A 134 -11.05 2.38 -12.82
CA ASP A 134 -12.48 2.32 -13.19
C ASP A 134 -12.66 2.35 -14.71
N ASN A 135 -11.87 3.16 -15.42
CA ASN A 135 -11.84 3.16 -16.88
C ASN A 135 -11.35 1.82 -17.45
N LEU A 136 -10.29 1.22 -16.89
CA LEU A 136 -9.79 -0.09 -17.32
C LEU A 136 -10.80 -1.21 -17.04
N LEU A 137 -11.42 -1.20 -15.86
CA LEU A 137 -12.49 -2.13 -15.50
C LEU A 137 -13.59 -2.11 -16.56
N ASN A 138 -14.09 -0.92 -16.90
CA ASN A 138 -15.11 -0.73 -17.91
C ASN A 138 -14.64 -1.16 -19.32
N LYS A 139 -13.37 -0.91 -19.67
CA LYS A 139 -12.76 -1.38 -20.93
C LYS A 139 -12.80 -2.91 -21.02
N TYR A 140 -12.32 -3.62 -20.00
CA TYR A 140 -12.24 -5.08 -20.03
C TYR A 140 -13.61 -5.76 -19.85
N TYR A 141 -14.51 -5.14 -19.09
CA TYR A 141 -15.92 -5.54 -19.04
C TYR A 141 -16.56 -5.51 -20.45
N LYS A 142 -16.38 -4.43 -21.21
CA LYS A 142 -16.91 -4.30 -22.58
C LYS A 142 -16.28 -5.30 -23.54
N LYS A 143 -14.97 -5.54 -23.43
CA LYS A 143 -14.27 -6.56 -24.24
C LYS A 143 -14.83 -7.95 -23.97
N LEU A 144 -14.99 -8.34 -22.70
CA LEU A 144 -15.57 -9.63 -22.34
C LEU A 144 -17.02 -9.74 -22.82
N LEU A 145 -17.84 -8.71 -22.60
CA LEU A 145 -19.23 -8.68 -23.09
C LEU A 145 -19.33 -8.93 -24.60
N PHE A 146 -18.41 -8.37 -25.39
CA PHE A 146 -18.42 -8.52 -26.84
C PHE A 146 -18.13 -9.97 -27.29
N GLN A 147 -17.42 -10.74 -26.49
CA GLN A 147 -17.07 -12.14 -26.80
C GLN A 147 -18.18 -13.14 -26.47
N LEU A 148 -19.12 -12.77 -25.59
CA LEU A 148 -20.16 -13.67 -25.13
C LEU A 148 -21.39 -13.65 -26.07
N ASN A 149 -22.12 -14.77 -26.14
CA ASN A 149 -23.44 -14.79 -26.78
C ASN A 149 -24.49 -14.08 -25.90
N GLU A 150 -25.70 -13.87 -26.42
CA GLU A 150 -26.75 -13.10 -25.72
C GLU A 150 -27.18 -13.70 -24.37
N GLU A 151 -27.18 -15.03 -24.23
CA GLU A 151 -27.54 -15.67 -22.95
C GLU A 151 -26.41 -15.52 -21.92
N ASP A 152 -25.16 -15.73 -22.32
CA ASP A 152 -23.99 -15.62 -21.45
C ASP A 152 -23.70 -14.17 -21.04
N LYS A 153 -24.03 -13.19 -21.92
CA LYS A 153 -24.00 -11.76 -21.56
C LYS A 153 -24.85 -11.47 -20.33
N LYS A 154 -26.03 -12.09 -20.19
CA LYS A 154 -26.91 -11.91 -19.03
C LYS A 154 -26.24 -12.38 -17.75
N VAL A 155 -25.47 -13.47 -17.81
CA VAL A 155 -24.70 -14.00 -16.68
C VAL A 155 -23.64 -13.00 -16.25
N LEU A 156 -22.85 -12.46 -17.19
CA LEU A 156 -21.83 -11.45 -16.88
C LEU A 156 -22.44 -10.16 -16.32
N ILE A 157 -23.55 -9.68 -16.91
CA ILE A 157 -24.26 -8.47 -16.44
C ILE A 157 -24.75 -8.69 -14.99
N SER A 158 -25.34 -9.85 -14.70
CA SER A 158 -25.81 -10.20 -13.36
C SER A 158 -24.64 -10.23 -12.35
N ALA A 159 -23.54 -10.92 -12.70
CA ALA A 159 -22.35 -10.98 -11.87
C ALA A 159 -21.73 -9.60 -11.62
N GLN A 160 -21.69 -8.73 -12.63
CA GLN A 160 -21.17 -7.38 -12.50
C GLN A 160 -22.07 -6.51 -11.62
N LYS A 161 -23.40 -6.61 -11.72
CA LYS A 161 -24.34 -5.92 -10.83
C LYS A 161 -24.19 -6.37 -9.37
N ALA A 162 -24.10 -7.68 -9.14
CA ALA A 162 -23.87 -8.22 -7.80
C ALA A 162 -22.53 -7.73 -7.22
N TRP A 163 -21.48 -7.68 -8.03
CA TRP A 163 -20.18 -7.15 -7.62
C TRP A 163 -20.25 -5.66 -7.26
N LEU A 164 -20.99 -4.83 -8.02
CA LEU A 164 -21.20 -3.42 -7.68
C LEU A 164 -21.87 -3.27 -6.31
N SER A 165 -22.93 -4.06 -6.04
CA SER A 165 -23.57 -4.05 -4.72
C SER A 165 -22.64 -4.50 -3.59
N PHE A 166 -21.82 -5.53 -3.83
CA PHE A 166 -20.79 -5.94 -2.87
C PHE A 166 -19.78 -4.82 -2.60
N ARG A 167 -19.20 -4.23 -3.66
CA ARG A 167 -18.24 -3.13 -3.56
C ARG A 167 -18.79 -1.97 -2.76
N ASP A 168 -20.01 -1.52 -3.05
CA ASP A 168 -20.63 -0.38 -2.39
C ASP A 168 -20.91 -0.67 -0.90
N ASN A 169 -21.24 -1.91 -0.56
CA ASN A 169 -21.41 -2.34 0.84
C ASN A 169 -20.07 -2.47 1.57
N GLU A 170 -19.02 -2.96 0.89
CA GLU A 170 -17.67 -3.07 1.45
C GLU A 170 -17.09 -1.68 1.76
N ILE A 171 -17.28 -0.70 0.87
CA ILE A 171 -16.86 0.68 1.13
C ILE A 171 -17.61 1.28 2.33
N LYS A 172 -18.92 1.07 2.43
CA LYS A 172 -19.68 1.51 3.63
C LYS A 172 -19.16 0.87 4.91
N LEU A 173 -18.75 -0.40 4.85
CA LEU A 173 -18.13 -1.07 5.99
C LEU A 173 -16.80 -0.39 6.34
N VAL A 174 -15.91 -0.20 5.36
CA VAL A 174 -14.61 0.46 5.51
C VAL A 174 -14.74 1.87 6.11
N GLU A 175 -15.67 2.68 5.62
CA GLU A 175 -16.01 3.99 6.18
C GLU A 175 -16.54 3.87 7.61
N THR A 176 -17.36 2.85 7.89
CA THR A 176 -17.93 2.63 9.22
C THR A 176 -16.85 2.30 10.25
N ILE A 177 -15.94 1.39 9.92
CA ILE A 177 -14.81 1.01 10.80
C ILE A 177 -13.74 2.11 10.87
N ALA A 178 -13.75 3.07 9.95
CA ALA A 178 -12.85 4.20 9.96
C ALA A 178 -13.24 5.34 10.89
N LYS A 179 -14.50 5.39 11.34
CA LYS A 179 -14.97 6.41 12.29
C LYS A 179 -14.10 6.44 13.53
N GLU A 180 -13.86 7.65 14.05
CA GLU A 180 -13.04 7.95 15.23
C GLU A 180 -13.25 6.94 16.38
N LYS A 181 -14.51 6.63 16.69
CA LYS A 181 -14.91 5.70 17.76
C LYS A 181 -14.37 4.27 17.63
N TYR A 182 -13.89 3.86 16.46
CA TYR A 182 -13.34 2.53 16.22
C TYR A 182 -11.85 2.55 15.88
N SER A 183 -11.36 3.61 15.23
CA SER A 183 -10.00 3.66 14.66
C SER A 183 -9.05 4.62 15.37
N GLY A 184 -9.57 5.61 16.12
CA GLY A 184 -8.78 6.75 16.62
C GLY A 184 -8.42 7.79 15.55
N GLY A 185 -9.04 7.72 14.36
CA GLY A 185 -8.94 8.74 13.32
C GLY A 185 -7.60 8.82 12.59
N GLY A 186 -7.26 10.03 12.14
CA GLY A 186 -5.97 10.36 11.49
C GLY A 186 -5.94 10.20 9.97
N THR A 187 -4.93 10.81 9.34
CA THR A 187 -4.73 10.82 7.88
C THR A 187 -4.35 9.45 7.31
N SER A 188 -3.59 8.65 8.07
CA SER A 188 -3.26 7.26 7.72
C SER A 188 -4.52 6.39 7.54
N ARG A 189 -5.60 6.71 8.29
CA ARG A 189 -6.86 5.99 8.16
C ARG A 189 -7.56 6.30 6.83
N LEU A 190 -7.62 7.58 6.46
CA LEU A 190 -8.16 8.02 5.17
C LEU A 190 -7.38 7.39 4.00
N LEU A 191 -6.06 7.28 4.12
CA LEU A 191 -5.23 6.59 3.13
C LEU A 191 -5.59 5.10 3.01
N THR A 192 -5.87 4.45 4.14
CA THR A 192 -6.30 3.04 4.16
C THR A 192 -7.65 2.85 3.47
N GLU A 193 -8.58 3.77 3.66
CA GLU A 193 -9.90 3.76 2.99
C GLU A 193 -9.76 3.92 1.47
N ASP A 194 -9.01 4.94 1.03
CA ASP A 194 -8.76 5.20 -0.40
C ASP A 194 -8.07 3.98 -1.06
N MET A 195 -7.11 3.36 -0.37
CA MET A 195 -6.42 2.15 -0.83
C MET A 195 -7.36 0.94 -0.93
N ALA A 196 -8.30 0.77 0.00
CA ALA A 196 -9.28 -0.32 -0.04
C ALA A 196 -10.16 -0.22 -1.30
N TYR A 197 -10.63 0.98 -1.62
CA TYR A 197 -11.44 1.21 -2.82
C TYR A 197 -10.65 0.98 -4.11
N PHE A 198 -9.44 1.54 -4.19
CA PHE A 198 -8.53 1.30 -5.30
C PHE A 198 -8.29 -0.20 -5.54
N ASN A 199 -8.01 -0.96 -4.49
CA ASN A 199 -7.74 -2.39 -4.59
C ASN A 199 -8.96 -3.19 -5.09
N LEU A 200 -10.18 -2.83 -4.67
CA LEU A 200 -11.39 -3.46 -5.20
C LEU A 200 -11.51 -3.29 -6.72
N LEU A 201 -11.26 -2.08 -7.24
CA LEU A 201 -11.30 -1.81 -8.68
C LEU A 201 -10.18 -2.55 -9.42
N LYS A 202 -8.95 -2.51 -8.90
CA LYS A 202 -7.80 -3.21 -9.47
C LYS A 202 -8.05 -4.72 -9.57
N CYS A 203 -8.47 -5.34 -8.48
CA CYS A 203 -8.78 -6.78 -8.46
C CYS A 203 -9.88 -7.14 -9.45
N ARG A 204 -10.97 -6.36 -9.51
CA ARG A 204 -12.05 -6.66 -10.48
C ARG A 204 -11.60 -6.48 -11.93
N THR A 205 -10.76 -5.48 -12.20
CA THR A 205 -10.17 -5.27 -13.53
C THR A 205 -9.34 -6.48 -13.97
N ILE A 206 -8.51 -7.02 -13.08
CA ILE A 206 -7.71 -8.23 -13.34
C ILE A 206 -8.64 -9.42 -13.63
N VAL A 207 -9.65 -9.66 -12.79
CA VAL A 207 -10.60 -10.78 -12.99
C VAL A 207 -11.32 -10.68 -14.33
N LEU A 208 -11.80 -9.49 -14.72
CA LEU A 208 -12.46 -9.29 -16.01
C LEU A 208 -11.51 -9.51 -17.19
N PHE A 209 -10.26 -9.07 -17.05
CA PHE A 209 -9.21 -9.36 -18.02
C PHE A 209 -8.93 -10.86 -18.12
N GLU A 210 -8.79 -11.57 -17.00
CA GLU A 210 -8.50 -13.01 -16.99
C GLU A 210 -9.62 -13.81 -17.66
N HIS A 211 -10.88 -13.47 -17.39
CA HIS A 211 -12.02 -14.06 -18.08
C HIS A 211 -11.99 -13.78 -19.58
N TYR A 212 -11.75 -12.52 -19.99
CA TYR A 212 -11.63 -12.16 -21.41
C TYR A 212 -10.46 -12.86 -22.08
N TYR A 213 -9.31 -12.94 -21.41
CA TYR A 213 -8.14 -13.62 -21.93
C TYR A 213 -8.40 -15.12 -22.12
N GLY A 214 -9.11 -15.76 -21.18
CA GLY A 214 -9.52 -17.16 -21.29
C GLY A 214 -10.41 -17.44 -22.50
N THR A 215 -11.32 -16.53 -22.87
CA THR A 215 -12.15 -16.71 -24.08
C THR A 215 -11.35 -16.60 -25.38
N MET A 216 -10.12 -16.05 -25.33
CA MET A 216 -9.25 -15.86 -26.49
C MET A 216 -8.21 -16.97 -26.66
N GLN A 217 -8.21 -17.98 -25.78
CA GLN A 217 -7.30 -19.13 -25.84
C GLN A 217 -7.92 -20.40 -26.45
N VAL A 218 -9.18 -20.33 -26.88
CA VAL A 218 -9.95 -21.49 -27.40
C VAL A 218 -9.91 -21.56 -28.95
N GLU A 219 -9.07 -20.76 -29.59
CA GLU A 219 -8.83 -20.79 -31.05
C GLU A 219 -7.54 -21.55 -31.41
#